data_AF-A0A819GNW4-F1
#
_entry.id   AF-A0A819GNW4-F1
#
_cell.length_a   1.000
_cell.length_b   1.000
_cell.length_c   1.000
_cell.angle_alpha   90.00
_cell.angle_beta   90.00
_cell.angle_gamma   90.00
#
_symmetry.space_group_name_H-M   'P 1'
#
loop_
_entity.id
_entity.type
_entity.pdbx_description
1 polymer ?
#
loop_
_entity_poly.entity_id
_entity_poly.type
_entity_poly.pdbx_seq_one_letter_code
_entity_poly.pdbx_strand_id
1 'polypeptide(L)'
;MPKRLQLPSAVLNIKPLNASALSFFLSEDTLGTIFNRLMVEEWKMSSNFYNYYSSCAPAICTYRIVQRLDRIYIVAIVGGLTTSLRFIVSFVVNICYSIIIYRRQRRSSTHSRQLQWHEGK
;
A
#
# COMPACT_ATOMS: atom_id res chain seq x y z
N MET A 1 -9.40 -6.67 -7.05
CA MET A 1 -10.74 -6.99 -7.59
C MET A 1 -11.74 -6.10 -6.87
N PRO A 2 -12.31 -5.04 -7.50
CA PRO A 2 -13.28 -4.19 -6.81
C PRO A 2 -14.60 -4.96 -6.63
N LYS A 3 -15.15 -4.97 -5.41
CA LYS A 3 -16.52 -5.47 -5.16
C LYS A 3 -17.49 -4.53 -5.86
N ARG A 4 -18.28 -5.06 -6.81
CA ARG A 4 -19.47 -4.36 -7.32
C ARG A 4 -20.41 -4.12 -6.14
N LEU A 5 -20.84 -2.88 -5.94
CA LEU A 5 -22.00 -2.59 -5.11
C LEU A 5 -23.19 -3.31 -5.76
N GLN A 6 -23.67 -4.39 -5.14
CA GLN A 6 -24.98 -4.93 -5.48
C GLN A 6 -25.98 -3.92 -4.93
N LEU A 7 -26.57 -3.15 -5.84
CA LEU A 7 -27.70 -2.29 -5.54
C LEU A 7 -28.81 -3.21 -5.01
N PRO A 8 -29.36 -2.97 -3.81
CA PRO A 8 -30.50 -3.75 -3.34
C PRO A 8 -31.59 -3.66 -4.39
N SER A 9 -32.18 -4.80 -4.75
CA SER A 9 -33.30 -4.93 -5.68
C SER A 9 -34.59 -4.36 -5.07
N ALA A 10 -34.54 -3.11 -4.61
CA ALA A 10 -35.71 -2.27 -4.63
C ALA A 10 -36.00 -2.03 -6.12
N VAL A 11 -37.12 -2.56 -6.59
CA VAL A 11 -37.67 -2.18 -7.89
C VAL A 11 -37.71 -0.66 -7.89
N LEU A 12 -36.82 -0.03 -8.64
CA LEU A 12 -36.82 1.42 -8.80
C LEU A 12 -38.14 1.70 -9.50
N ASN A 13 -39.14 2.19 -8.77
CA ASN A 13 -40.40 2.62 -9.36
C ASN A 13 -40.14 3.95 -10.07
N ILE A 14 -39.42 3.86 -11.18
CA ILE A 14 -39.02 5.01 -11.99
C ILE A 14 -40.26 5.39 -12.76
N LYS A 15 -40.92 6.44 -12.30
CA LYS A 15 -41.95 7.08 -13.09
C LYS A 15 -41.24 7.72 -14.27
N PRO A 16 -41.52 7.32 -15.53
CA PRO A 16 -40.90 7.95 -16.67
C PRO A 16 -41.24 9.44 -16.64
N LEU A 17 -40.30 10.26 -17.14
CA LEU A 17 -40.48 11.69 -17.21
C LEU A 17 -41.74 12.00 -18.04
N ASN A 18 -42.77 12.54 -17.39
CA ASN A 18 -44.01 12.91 -18.05
C ASN A 18 -43.82 14.28 -18.71
N ALA A 19 -43.69 14.30 -20.03
CA ALA A 19 -43.47 15.52 -20.82
C ALA A 19 -44.58 16.57 -20.60
N SER A 20 -45.80 16.15 -20.26
CA SER A 20 -46.94 17.04 -20.00
C SER A 20 -46.98 17.61 -18.57
N ALA A 21 -46.12 17.13 -17.67
CA ALA A 21 -46.03 17.58 -16.28
C ALA A 21 -44.79 18.47 -16.02
N LEU A 22 -44.08 18.88 -17.08
CA LEU A 22 -42.88 19.69 -16.99
C LEU A 22 -43.30 21.15 -16.72
N SER A 23 -43.20 21.58 -15.46
CA SER A 23 -43.61 22.93 -15.04
C SER A 23 -42.54 24.00 -15.28
N PHE A 24 -41.31 23.60 -15.62
CA PHE A 24 -40.14 24.49 -15.64
C PHE A 24 -39.38 24.54 -16.98
N PHE A 25 -39.37 23.43 -17.73
CA PHE A 25 -38.75 23.37 -19.06
C PHE A 25 -39.80 22.87 -20.05
N LEU A 26 -39.78 23.39 -21.27
CA LEU A 26 -40.61 22.91 -22.37
C LEU A 26 -39.78 22.00 -23.27
N SER A 27 -40.40 21.05 -23.97
CA SER A 27 -39.69 20.19 -24.93
C SER A 27 -39.06 20.97 -26.09
N GLU A 28 -39.54 22.18 -26.36
CA GLU A 28 -39.01 23.09 -27.38
C GLU A 28 -37.80 23.89 -26.90
N ASP A 29 -37.43 23.82 -25.60
CA ASP A 29 -36.27 24.51 -25.08
C ASP A 29 -34.97 23.86 -25.57
N THR A 30 -34.03 24.68 -26.04
CA THR A 30 -32.72 24.17 -26.44
C THR A 30 -31.91 23.75 -25.22
N LEU A 31 -31.02 22.76 -25.38
CA LEU A 31 -30.11 22.32 -24.32
C LEU A 31 -29.31 23.49 -23.72
N GLY A 32 -28.89 24.47 -24.53
CA GLY A 32 -28.18 25.65 -24.05
C GLY A 32 -29.01 26.50 -23.08
N THR A 33 -30.28 26.71 -23.39
CA THR A 33 -31.21 27.45 -22.52
C THR A 33 -31.47 26.72 -21.20
N ILE A 34 -31.56 25.39 -21.28
CA ILE A 34 -31.70 24.53 -20.09
C ILE A 34 -30.46 24.68 -19.21
N PHE A 35 -29.25 24.45 -19.75
CA PHE A 35 -28.02 24.61 -18.97
C PHE A 35 -27.87 26.01 -18.37
N ASN A 36 -28.19 27.06 -19.13
CA ASN A 36 -28.10 28.43 -18.62
C ASN A 36 -29.05 28.68 -17.44
N ARG A 37 -30.26 28.11 -17.46
CA ARG A 37 -31.23 28.22 -16.35
C ARG A 37 -30.91 27.30 -15.16
N LEU A 38 -30.14 26.23 -15.35
CA LEU A 38 -29.63 25.38 -14.26
C LEU A 38 -28.35 25.93 -13.62
N MET A 39 -27.59 26.74 -14.36
CA MET A 39 -26.39 27.39 -13.84
C MET A 39 -26.81 28.48 -12.86
N VAL A 40 -26.20 28.47 -11.67
CA VAL A 40 -26.37 29.52 -10.68
C VAL A 40 -25.67 30.78 -11.20
N GLU A 41 -26.44 31.78 -11.62
CA GLU A 41 -25.91 33.04 -12.20
C GLU A 41 -25.16 33.90 -11.17
N GLU A 42 -25.63 33.95 -9.93
CA GLU A 42 -24.97 34.66 -8.83
C GLU A 42 -25.06 33.88 -7.52
N TRP A 43 -23.92 33.53 -6.93
CA TRP A 43 -23.87 32.95 -5.59
C TRP A 43 -24.15 34.04 -4.55
N LYS A 44 -25.41 34.20 -4.15
CA LYS A 44 -25.73 35.01 -2.95
C LYS A 44 -25.12 34.32 -1.73
N MET A 45 -24.02 34.87 -1.22
CA MET A 45 -23.24 34.39 -0.07
C MET A 45 -23.97 34.55 1.27
N SER A 46 -25.26 34.19 1.32
CA SER A 46 -26.07 34.04 2.55
C SER A 46 -26.19 32.57 2.96
N SER A 47 -25.39 31.69 2.35
CA SER A 47 -25.33 30.28 2.70
C SER A 47 -24.79 30.11 4.11
N ASN A 48 -25.65 29.66 5.03
CA ASN A 48 -25.27 29.32 6.39
C ASN A 48 -24.41 28.03 6.37
N PHE A 49 -23.14 28.19 6.03
CA PHE A 49 -22.17 27.10 5.92
C PHE A 49 -22.11 26.27 7.20
N TYR A 50 -22.31 26.89 8.36
CA TYR A 50 -22.34 26.21 9.65
C TYR A 50 -23.40 25.09 9.69
N ASN A 51 -24.63 25.37 9.24
CA ASN A 51 -25.72 24.38 9.24
C ASN A 51 -25.49 23.26 8.20
N TYR A 52 -24.86 23.59 7.07
CA TYR A 52 -24.52 22.62 6.04
C TYR A 52 -23.43 21.65 6.53
N TYR A 53 -22.35 22.18 7.10
CA TYR A 53 -21.26 21.38 7.64
C TYR A 53 -21.67 20.61 8.90
N SER A 54 -22.55 21.16 9.75
CA SER A 54 -23.06 20.43 10.92
C SER A 54 -23.93 19.23 10.54
N SER A 55 -24.71 19.35 9.46
CA SER A 55 -25.55 18.25 8.96
C SER A 55 -24.74 17.19 8.21
N CYS A 56 -23.64 17.59 7.55
CA CYS A 56 -22.80 16.71 6.73
C CYS A 56 -21.50 16.24 7.42
N ALA A 57 -21.29 16.55 8.70
CA ALA A 57 -20.12 16.08 9.45
C ALA A 57 -20.35 14.62 9.89
N PRO A 58 -19.71 13.62 9.26
CA PRO A 58 -19.83 12.24 9.70
C PRO A 58 -19.25 12.11 11.11
N ALA A 59 -20.00 11.52 12.04
CA ALA A 59 -19.54 11.29 13.41
C ALA A 59 -18.32 10.33 13.48
N ILE A 60 -18.11 9.52 12.44
CA ILE A 60 -17.04 8.52 12.37
C ILE A 60 -16.42 8.57 10.98
N CYS A 61 -15.14 8.92 10.92
CA CYS A 61 -14.35 8.85 9.70
C CYS A 61 -13.72 7.45 9.57
N THR A 62 -14.10 6.70 8.54
CA THR A 62 -13.42 5.44 8.19
C THR A 62 -12.43 5.68 7.07
N TYR A 63 -11.14 5.62 7.39
CA TYR A 63 -10.09 5.65 6.37
C TYR A 63 -9.77 4.21 5.95
N ARG A 64 -9.77 3.96 4.64
CA ARG A 64 -9.32 2.67 4.07
C ARG A 64 -7.84 2.77 3.77
N ILE A 65 -7.02 2.04 4.53
CA ILE A 65 -5.61 1.83 4.18
C ILE A 65 -5.56 0.87 2.99
N VAL A 66 -5.48 1.42 1.78
CA VAL A 66 -5.29 0.62 0.56
C VAL A 66 -3.79 0.32 0.47
N GLN A 67 -3.34 -0.81 1.04
CA GLN A 67 -1.96 -1.26 0.88
C GLN A 67 -1.76 -1.71 -0.57
N ARG A 68 -1.28 -0.80 -1.41
CA ARG A 68 -0.83 -1.12 -2.76
C ARG A 68 0.58 -1.68 -2.62
N LEU A 69 0.69 -2.98 -2.36
CA LEU A 69 1.99 -3.67 -2.43
C LEU A 69 2.50 -3.53 -3.86
N ASP A 70 3.42 -2.59 -4.05
CA ASP A 70 3.99 -2.33 -5.36
C ASP A 70 4.82 -3.55 -5.78
N ARG A 71 4.84 -3.87 -7.08
CA ARG A 71 5.53 -5.08 -7.57
C ARG A 71 7.01 -5.08 -7.19
N ILE A 72 7.59 -3.89 -7.07
CA ILE A 72 8.96 -3.65 -6.63
C ILE A 72 9.21 -4.17 -5.21
N TYR A 73 8.23 -4.05 -4.30
CA TYR A 73 8.36 -4.49 -2.92
C TYR A 73 8.50 -6.01 -2.79
N ILE A 74 7.75 -6.75 -3.61
CA ILE A 74 7.82 -8.23 -3.64
C ILE A 74 9.19 -8.68 -4.15
N VAL A 75 9.67 -8.05 -5.24
CA VAL A 75 11.00 -8.36 -5.81
C VAL A 75 12.11 -8.00 -4.81
N ALA A 76 11.98 -6.88 -4.10
CA ALA A 76 12.95 -6.46 -3.09
C ALA A 76 13.03 -7.43 -1.92
N ILE A 77 11.91 -7.96 -1.42
CA ILE A 77 11.91 -8.93 -0.32
C ILE A 77 12.51 -10.27 -0.79
N VAL A 78 12.05 -10.80 -1.92
CA VAL A 78 12.51 -12.11 -2.40
C VAL A 78 13.99 -12.05 -2.82
N GLY A 79 14.39 -10.99 -3.52
CA GLY A 79 15.77 -10.75 -3.90
C GLY A 79 16.67 -10.47 -2.69
N GLY A 80 16.19 -9.67 -1.74
CA GLY A 80 16.92 -9.33 -0.52
C GLY A 80 17.16 -10.53 0.39
N LEU A 81 16.15 -11.37 0.61
CA LEU A 81 16.30 -12.58 1.43
C LEU A 81 17.28 -13.57 0.82
N THR A 82 17.15 -13.84 -0.48
CA THR A 82 18.00 -14.83 -1.16
C THR A 82 19.44 -14.37 -1.25
N THR A 83 19.66 -13.09 -1.54
CA THR A 83 21.00 -12.50 -1.64
C THR A 83 21.68 -12.41 -0.27
N SER A 84 20.96 -11.94 0.75
CA SER A 84 21.51 -11.81 2.11
C SER A 84 21.90 -13.17 2.70
N LEU A 85 21.07 -14.20 2.51
CA LEU A 85 21.38 -15.54 3.01
C LEU A 85 22.66 -16.10 2.39
N ARG A 86 22.82 -15.98 1.06
CA ARG A 86 24.04 -16.43 0.37
C ARG A 86 25.28 -15.68 0.86
N PHE A 87 25.17 -14.38 1.07
CA PHE A 87 26.26 -13.57 1.58
C PHE A 87 26.67 -13.99 3.00
N ILE A 88 25.69 -14.19 3.88
CA ILE A 88 25.91 -14.63 5.26
C ILE A 88 26.59 -16.01 5.28
N VAL A 89 26.10 -16.96 4.49
CA VAL A 89 26.67 -18.32 4.45
C VAL A 89 28.13 -18.29 3.99
N SER A 90 28.44 -17.59 2.90
CA SER A 90 29.82 -17.48 2.40
C SER A 90 30.76 -16.80 3.42
N PHE A 91 30.26 -15.78 4.11
CA PHE A 91 31.02 -15.08 5.15
C PHE A 91 31.32 -15.98 6.36
N VAL A 92 30.30 -16.70 6.85
CA VAL A 92 30.44 -17.63 7.98
C VAL A 92 31.40 -18.76 7.65
N VAL A 93 31.30 -19.37 6.47
CA VAL A 93 32.19 -20.47 6.06
C VAL A 93 33.65 -20.02 6.00
N ASN A 94 33.93 -18.86 5.42
CA ASN A 94 35.30 -18.32 5.37
C ASN A 94 35.89 -18.03 6.75
N ILE A 95 35.08 -17.48 7.66
CA ILE A 95 35.50 -17.23 9.04
C ILE A 95 35.77 -18.55 9.76
N CYS A 96 34.85 -19.51 9.68
CA CYS A 96 35.01 -20.82 10.29
C CYS A 96 36.28 -21.52 9.77
N TYR A 97 36.49 -21.52 8.46
CA TYR A 97 37.67 -22.12 7.84
C TYR A 97 38.97 -21.46 8.33
N SER A 98 39.01 -20.13 8.37
CA SER A 98 40.17 -19.37 8.87
C SER A 98 40.46 -19.68 10.34
N ILE A 99 39.42 -19.77 11.18
CA ILE A 99 39.56 -20.13 12.61
C ILE A 99 40.11 -21.55 12.77
N ILE A 100 39.61 -22.52 11.99
CA ILE A 100 40.07 -23.91 12.05
C ILE A 100 41.55 -24.01 11.68
N ILE A 101 41.98 -23.35 10.59
CA ILE A 101 43.39 -23.32 10.17
C ILE A 101 44.24 -22.68 11.26
N TYR A 102 43.84 -21.51 11.76
CA TYR A 102 44.58 -20.80 12.80
C TYR A 102 44.75 -21.66 14.07
N ARG A 103 43.69 -22.37 14.47
CA ARG A 103 43.73 -23.30 15.62
C ARG A 103 44.62 -24.51 15.36
N ARG A 104 44.58 -25.09 14.16
CA ARG A 104 45.42 -26.24 13.78
C ARG A 104 46.90 -25.88 13.84
N GLN A 105 47.27 -24.70 13.37
CA GLN A 105 48.65 -24.21 13.39
C GLN A 105 49.17 -23.98 14.82
N ARG A 106 48.35 -23.42 15.73
CA ARG A 106 48.75 -23.32 17.15
C ARG A 106 48.98 -24.68 17.80
N ARG A 107 48.23 -25.71 17.42
CA ARG A 107 48.33 -27.05 18.01
C ARG A 107 49.64 -27.77 17.62
N SER A 108 50.13 -27.57 16.40
CA SER A 108 51.40 -28.19 15.96
C SER A 108 52.62 -27.56 16.65
N SER A 109 52.60 -26.26 16.93
CA SER A 109 53.69 -25.57 17.65
C SER A 109 53.92 -26.10 19.08
N THR A 110 52.90 -26.71 19.70
CA THR A 110 53.00 -27.33 21.03
C THR A 110 53.58 -28.74 20.96
N HIS A 111 53.29 -29.51 19.91
CA HIS A 111 53.81 -30.87 19.73
C HIS A 111 55.32 -30.89 19.44
N SER A 112 55.82 -29.97 18.61
CA SER A 112 57.27 -29.86 18.33
C SER A 112 58.09 -29.51 19.57
N ARG A 113 57.53 -28.72 20.49
CA ARG A 113 58.19 -28.39 21.78
C ARG A 113 58.32 -29.60 22.70
N GLN A 114 57.34 -30.50 22.73
CA GLN A 114 57.35 -31.70 23.59
C GLN A 114 58.41 -32.73 23.17
N LEU A 115 58.61 -32.93 21.86
CA LEU A 115 59.64 -33.86 21.37
C LEU A 115 61.07 -33.39 21.70
N GLN A 116 61.31 -32.07 21.65
CA GLN A 116 62.61 -31.48 21.97
C GLN A 116 62.99 -31.63 23.46
N TRP A 117 62.04 -31.81 24.38
CA TRP A 117 62.32 -32.09 25.81
C TRP A 117 62.71 -33.55 26.08
N HIS A 118 62.37 -34.48 25.18
CA HIS A 118 62.66 -35.90 25.34
C HIS A 118 64.03 -36.31 24.78
N GLU A 119 64.61 -35.54 23.86
CA GLU A 119 65.98 -35.76 23.33
C GLU A 119 67.08 -35.07 24.17
N GLY A 120 66.72 -34.33 25.22
CA GLY A 120 67.66 -33.61 26.11
C GLY A 120 67.91 -34.27 27.47
N LYS A 121 67.56 -35.54 27.66
CA LYS A 121 67.78 -36.32 28.89
C LYS A 121 68.63 -37.54 28.63
#